data_AF-A0A2V9KQ73-F1
#
_entry.id   AF-A0A2V9KQ73-F1
#
_cell.length_a   1.000
_cell.length_b   1.000
_cell.length_c   1.000
_cell.angle_alpha   90.00
_cell.angle_beta   90.00
_cell.angle_gamma   90.00
#
_symmetry.space_group_name_H-M   'P 1'
#
loop_
_entity.id
_entity.type
_entity.pdbx_description
1 polymer ?
#
loop_
_entity_poly.entity_id
_entity_poly.type
_entity_poly.pdbx_seq_one_letter_code
_entity_poly.pdbx_strand_id
1 'polypeptide(L)'
;RIIGEVVAKCKMPPPVWLNASTATIYKHTFGPPWNESGEIGGTREAKDEFSVEVATAWERTLNEAQTPLTRKVAMRTALVLGLDKNSVFPVLR
;
A
#
# COMPACT_ATOMS: atom_id res chain seq x y z
N ARG A 1 12.04 6.00 -3.83
CA ARG A 1 12.99 7.00 -3.29
C ARG A 1 12.89 8.35 -4.00
N ILE A 2 13.10 8.42 -5.33
CA ILE A 2 13.10 9.68 -6.10
C ILE A 2 11.88 10.60 -5.87
N ILE A 3 10.66 10.05 -5.76
CA ILE A 3 9.44 10.86 -5.53
C ILE A 3 9.54 11.66 -4.21
N GLY A 4 10.02 11.03 -3.14
CA GLY A 4 10.18 11.69 -1.84
C GLY A 4 11.23 12.80 -1.89
N GLU A 5 12.33 12.60 -2.61
CA GLU A 5 13.35 13.63 -2.82
C GLU A 5 12.83 14.82 -3.63
N VAL A 6 12.01 14.57 -4.64
CA VAL A 6 11.37 15.63 -5.43
C VAL A 6 10.39 16.42 -4.57
N VAL A 7 9.51 15.74 -3.83
CA VAL A 7 8.56 16.39 -2.91
C VAL A 7 9.29 17.26 -1.89
N ALA A 8 10.41 16.78 -1.32
CA ALA A 8 11.20 17.53 -0.34
C ALA A 8 11.83 18.81 -0.92
N LYS A 9 12.16 18.81 -2.22
CA LYS A 9 12.78 19.95 -2.91
C LYS A 9 11.77 20.88 -3.59
N CYS A 10 10.48 20.54 -3.59
CA CYS A 10 9.44 21.39 -4.16
C CYS A 10 9.35 22.71 -3.40
N LYS A 11 9.38 23.85 -4.10
CA LYS A 11 9.15 25.18 -3.51
C LYS A 11 7.77 25.30 -2.87
N MET A 12 6.77 24.64 -3.47
CA MET A 12 5.40 24.53 -2.98
C MET A 12 5.04 23.04 -2.99
N PRO A 13 5.38 22.28 -1.93
CA PRO A 13 5.09 20.86 -1.89
C PRO A 13 3.58 20.63 -1.74
N PRO A 14 3.05 19.50 -2.24
CA PRO A 14 1.67 19.14 -2.00
C PRO A 14 1.42 18.97 -0.49
N PRO A 15 0.24 19.36 0.03
CA PRO A 15 -0.05 19.20 1.46
C PRO A 15 -0.18 17.73 1.87
N VAL A 16 -0.57 16.86 0.92
CA VAL A 16 -0.76 15.43 1.14
C VAL A 16 -0.18 14.64 -0.03
N TRP A 17 0.50 13.54 0.29
CA TRP A 17 0.90 12.50 -0.66
C TRP A 17 0.13 11.22 -0.35
N LEU A 18 -0.80 10.89 -1.25
CA LEU A 18 -1.51 9.62 -1.27
C LEU A 18 -0.68 8.59 -2.06
N ASN A 19 -0.04 7.68 -1.35
CA ASN A 19 0.78 6.63 -1.95
C ASN A 19 -0.02 5.33 -1.99
N ALA A 20 -0.12 4.71 -3.17
CA ALA A 20 -0.74 3.40 -3.31
C ALA A 20 0.01 2.34 -2.47
N SER A 21 -0.76 1.46 -1.83
CA SER A 21 -0.33 0.28 -1.10
C SER A 21 -1.38 -0.83 -1.29
N THR A 22 -1.28 -1.93 -0.55
CA THR A 22 -2.19 -3.07 -0.67
C THR A 22 -2.73 -3.52 0.69
N ALA A 23 -4.00 -3.90 0.74
CA ALA A 23 -4.60 -4.54 1.91
C ALA A 23 -4.07 -5.97 2.13
N THR A 24 -3.49 -6.60 1.11
CA THR A 24 -2.85 -7.92 1.22
C THR A 24 -1.51 -7.87 1.96
N ILE A 25 -1.13 -6.73 2.54
CA ILE A 25 0.00 -6.61 3.47
C ILE A 25 -0.31 -7.24 4.84
N TYR A 26 -1.59 -7.28 5.22
CA TYR A 26 -2.00 -7.91 6.47
C TYR A 26 -1.95 -9.43 6.34
N LYS A 27 -1.70 -10.09 7.46
CA LYS A 27 -1.68 -11.53 7.57
C LYS A 27 -2.99 -12.13 7.10
N HIS A 28 -2.86 -13.10 6.19
CA HIS A 28 -4.00 -13.88 5.72
C HIS A 28 -4.75 -14.53 6.90
N THR A 29 -6.06 -14.34 6.93
CA THR A 29 -6.92 -14.87 7.98
C THR A 29 -8.36 -15.01 7.49
N PHE A 30 -9.07 -16.02 7.99
CA PHE A 30 -10.53 -16.14 7.90
C PHE A 30 -11.22 -15.66 9.20
N GLY A 31 -10.46 -15.09 10.13
CA GLY A 31 -10.94 -14.55 11.39
C GLY A 31 -11.58 -13.15 11.25
N PRO A 32 -11.60 -12.36 12.35
CA PRO A 32 -12.13 -11.01 12.33
C PRO A 32 -11.47 -10.11 11.28
N PRO A 33 -12.19 -9.08 10.77
CA PRO A 33 -11.64 -8.16 9.79
C PRO A 33 -10.50 -7.32 10.38
N TRP A 34 -9.52 -7.00 9.54
CA TRP A 34 -8.43 -6.11 9.91
C TRP A 34 -8.84 -4.63 9.89
N ASN A 35 -8.22 -3.85 10.77
CA ASN A 35 -8.11 -2.40 10.69
C ASN A 35 -6.63 -2.02 10.47
N GLU A 36 -6.29 -0.73 10.55
CA GLU A 36 -4.93 -0.23 10.36
C GLU A 36 -3.91 -0.74 11.40
N SER A 37 -4.38 -1.28 12.53
CA SER A 37 -3.56 -1.93 13.56
C SER A 37 -3.41 -3.44 13.35
N GLY A 38 -3.86 -3.97 12.21
CA GLY A 38 -3.79 -5.39 11.89
C GLY A 38 -2.37 -5.94 11.79
N GLU A 39 -2.23 -7.25 12.03
CA GLU A 39 -0.95 -7.94 11.94
C GLU A 39 -0.46 -7.93 10.47
N ILE A 40 0.77 -7.48 10.24
CA ILE A 40 1.43 -7.52 8.94
C ILE A 40 2.29 -8.78 8.86
N GLY A 41 2.15 -9.56 7.79
CA GLY A 41 2.98 -10.74 7.57
C GLY A 41 2.43 -11.65 6.48
N GLY A 42 3.32 -12.31 5.73
CA GLY A 42 2.92 -13.36 4.81
C GLY A 42 2.68 -14.69 5.52
N THR A 43 1.94 -15.58 4.88
CA THR A 43 1.71 -16.95 5.33
C THR A 43 2.01 -17.93 4.20
N ARG A 44 2.56 -19.10 4.55
CA ARG A 44 2.81 -20.17 3.58
C ARG A 44 1.53 -20.72 2.95
N GLU A 45 0.42 -20.68 3.68
CA GLU A 45 -0.90 -21.12 3.21
C GLU A 45 -1.38 -20.24 2.05
N ALA A 46 -1.29 -18.92 2.20
CA ALA A 46 -1.67 -17.97 1.17
C ALA A 46 -0.61 -17.78 0.07
N LYS A 47 0.62 -18.27 0.29
CA LYS A 47 1.76 -18.13 -0.64
C LYS A 47 2.04 -16.66 -1.00
N ASP A 48 1.87 -15.76 -0.04
CA ASP A 48 1.92 -14.31 -0.22
C ASP A 48 3.18 -13.65 0.38
N GLU A 49 4.10 -14.44 0.96
CA GLU A 49 5.32 -13.96 1.63
C GLU A 49 6.10 -12.93 0.79
N PHE A 50 6.36 -13.24 -0.48
CA PHE A 50 7.05 -12.30 -1.38
C PHE A 50 6.24 -11.01 -1.62
N SER A 51 4.92 -11.10 -1.81
CA SER A 51 4.08 -9.93 -2.01
C SER A 51 4.05 -9.03 -0.78
N VAL A 52 4.02 -9.61 0.42
CA VAL A 52 4.04 -8.87 1.69
C VAL A 52 5.40 -8.20 1.91
N GLU A 53 6.50 -8.86 1.56
CA GLU A 53 7.84 -8.26 1.59
C GLU A 53 7.91 -7.02 0.69
N VAL A 54 7.40 -7.11 -0.54
CA VAL A 54 7.34 -5.98 -1.48
C VAL A 54 6.51 -4.84 -0.91
N ALA A 55 5.30 -5.11 -0.40
CA ALA A 55 4.44 -4.09 0.18
C ALA A 55 5.09 -3.42 1.41
N THR A 56 5.74 -4.20 2.27
CA THR A 56 6.46 -3.70 3.44
C THR A 56 7.64 -2.81 3.03
N ALA A 57 8.42 -3.20 2.02
CA ALA A 57 9.51 -2.38 1.49
C ALA A 57 9.01 -1.07 0.85
N TRP A 58 7.85 -1.12 0.19
CA TRP A 58 7.20 0.06 -0.40
C TRP A 58 6.78 1.06 0.69
N GLU A 59 6.04 0.60 1.71
CA GLU A 59 5.60 1.47 2.81
C GLU A 59 6.79 1.98 3.64
N ARG A 60 7.83 1.16 3.86
CA ARG A 60 9.07 1.61 4.49
C ARG A 60 9.71 2.75 3.71
N THR A 61 9.82 2.61 2.39
CA THR A 61 10.39 3.65 1.53
C THR A 61 9.59 4.96 1.58
N LEU A 62 8.25 4.88 1.66
CA LEU A 62 7.38 6.04 1.88
C LEU A 62 7.67 6.68 3.25
N ASN A 63 7.73 5.87 4.31
CA ASN A 63 7.93 6.34 5.68
C ASN A 63 9.30 7.01 5.88
N GLU A 64 10.35 6.49 5.24
CA GLU A 64 11.71 7.04 5.29
C GLU A 64 11.85 8.40 4.56
N ALA A 65 10.97 8.71 3.60
CA ALA A 65 11.04 9.95 2.83
C ALA A 65 10.88 11.19 3.73
N GLN A 66 11.86 12.10 3.70
CA GLN A 66 11.89 13.30 4.52
C GLN A 66 11.08 14.43 3.86
N THR A 67 9.77 14.47 4.12
CA THR A 67 8.85 15.46 3.54
C THR A 67 8.09 16.21 4.64
N PRO A 68 8.75 17.09 5.42
CA PRO A 68 8.17 17.67 6.65
C PRO A 68 6.91 18.52 6.41
N LEU A 69 6.75 19.07 5.20
CA LEU A 69 5.60 19.89 4.81
C LEU A 69 4.50 19.10 4.07
N THR A 70 4.67 17.79 3.92
CA THR A 70 3.72 16.93 3.20
C THR A 70 3.32 15.76 4.08
N ARG A 71 2.03 15.65 4.39
CA ARG A 71 1.47 14.49 5.09
C ARG A 71 1.48 13.28 4.17
N LYS A 72 2.05 12.17 4.62
CA LYS A 72 2.10 10.91 3.86
C LYS A 72 0.97 9.98 4.29
N VAL A 73 0.33 9.33 3.32
CA VAL A 73 -0.73 8.33 3.55
C VAL A 73 -0.47 7.13 2.66
N ALA A 74 -0.31 5.95 3.26
CA ALA A 74 -0.33 4.69 2.54
C ALA A 74 -1.78 4.22 2.36
N MET A 75 -2.23 4.13 1.12
CA MET A 75 -3.58 3.69 0.77
C MET A 75 -3.58 2.18 0.54
N ARG A 76 -3.95 1.40 1.56
CA ARG A 76 -4.02 -0.07 1.47
C ARG A 76 -5.32 -0.49 0.78
N THR A 77 -5.27 -0.64 -0.54
CA THR A 77 -6.44 -1.04 -1.34
C THR A 77 -6.52 -2.55 -1.48
N ALA A 78 -7.73 -3.11 -1.43
CA ALA A 78 -8.00 -4.53 -1.69
C ALA A 78 -8.35 -4.75 -3.18
N LEU A 79 -9.28 -5.64 -3.47
CA LEU A 79 -9.79 -5.86 -4.84
C LEU A 79 -10.65 -4.66 -5.26
N VAL A 80 -10.32 -4.06 -6.40
CA VAL A 80 -11.12 -3.01 -7.02
C VAL A 80 -12.00 -3.64 -8.09
N LEU A 81 -13.32 -3.48 -7.95
CA LEU A 81 -14.32 -4.06 -8.85
C LEU A 81 -14.80 -3.00 -9.85
N GLY A 82 -14.24 -3.05 -11.06
CA GLY A 82 -14.70 -2.28 -12.23
C GLY A 82 -15.12 -3.17 -13.40
N LEU A 83 -15.80 -2.61 -14.40
CA LEU A 83 -16.23 -3.36 -15.60
C LEU A 83 -15.16 -3.40 -16.70
N ASP A 84 -14.07 -2.64 -16.56
CA ASP A 84 -13.01 -2.56 -17.56
C ASP A 84 -12.19 -3.84 -17.67
N LYS A 85 -11.58 -4.06 -18.83
CA LYS A 85 -10.85 -5.30 -19.19
C LYS A 85 -9.69 -5.66 -18.24
N ASN A 86 -9.14 -4.69 -17.51
CA ASN A 86 -8.04 -4.90 -16.56
C ASN A 86 -8.49 -4.88 -15.09
N SER A 87 -9.78 -5.00 -14.84
CA SER A 87 -10.36 -5.13 -13.51
C SER A 87 -10.35 -6.58 -13.02
N VAL A 88 -10.44 -6.77 -11.71
CA VAL A 88 -10.63 -8.07 -11.08
C VAL A 88 -12.00 -8.67 -11.41
N PHE A 89 -13.04 -7.83 -11.54
CA PHE A 89 -14.41 -8.32 -11.63
C PHE A 89 -14.71 -9.18 -12.88
N PRO A 90 -14.24 -8.84 -14.10
CA PRO A 90 -14.40 -9.72 -15.26
C PRO A 90 -13.67 -11.06 -15.16
N VAL A 91 -12.61 -11.16 -14.34
CA VAL A 91 -11.84 -12.41 -14.14
C VAL A 91 -12.52 -13.34 -13.15
N LEU A 92 -13.28 -12.79 -12.19
CA LEU A 92 -14.00 -13.56 -11.17
C LEU A 92 -15.41 -14.03 -11.63
N ARG A 93 -15.88 -13.58 -12.80
CA ARG A 93 -17.17 -13.97 -13.37
C ARG A 93 -17.09 -15.25 -14.21
#